data_AF-A0A7K3PND0-F1
#
_entry.id   AF-A0A7K3PND0-F1
#
_cell.length_a   1.000
_cell.length_b   1.000
_cell.length_c   1.000
_cell.angle_alpha   90.00
_cell.angle_beta   90.00
_cell.angle_gamma   90.00
#
_symmetry.space_group_name_H-M   'P 1'
#
loop_
_entity.id
_entity.type
_entity.pdbx_description
1 polymer ?
#
loop_
_entity_poly.entity_id
_entity_poly.type
_entity_poly.pdbx_seq_one_letter_code
_entity_poly.pdbx_strand_id
1 'polypeptide(L)'
;APALALPGVLAVLTHENAPRLGEPDDPTLAVLQGPHVPHRGWFVGLVVAETLEAARAGAAAVRVTYETEPHDVTLTASHPGAYV
;
A
#
# COMPACT_ATOMS: atom_id res chain seq x y z
N ALA A 1 14.56 -7.20 -3.26
CA ALA A 1 15.85 -6.63 -3.70
C ALA A 1 15.59 -5.24 -4.28
N PRO A 2 16.40 -4.17 -4.09
CA PRO A 2 17.58 -3.93 -3.25
C PRO A 2 17.30 -3.63 -1.76
N ALA A 3 16.04 -3.32 -1.37
CA ALA A 3 15.70 -2.97 0.01
C ALA A 3 16.09 -4.04 1.05
N LEU A 4 15.79 -5.32 0.79
CA LEU A 4 16.17 -6.45 1.65
C LEU A 4 17.69 -6.67 1.78
N ALA A 5 18.51 -6.07 0.90
CA ALA A 5 19.96 -6.17 0.98
C ALA A 5 20.59 -5.04 1.83
N LEU A 6 19.78 -4.06 2.26
CA LEU A 6 20.27 -2.98 3.12
C LEU A 6 20.48 -3.51 4.55
N PRO A 7 21.59 -3.15 5.21
CA PRO A 7 21.85 -3.54 6.59
C PRO A 7 20.70 -3.16 7.54
N GLY A 8 20.31 -4.11 8.40
CA GLY A 8 19.25 -3.94 9.38
C GLY A 8 17.83 -4.09 8.85
N VAL A 9 17.61 -4.26 7.53
CA VAL A 9 16.28 -4.58 6.98
C VAL A 9 15.97 -6.06 7.20
N LEU A 10 14.84 -6.34 7.83
CA LEU A 10 14.40 -7.69 8.22
C LEU A 10 13.37 -8.26 7.25
N ALA A 11 12.43 -7.43 6.80
CA ALA A 11 11.39 -7.84 5.87
C ALA A 11 10.86 -6.68 5.03
N VAL A 12 10.30 -7.01 3.87
CA VAL A 12 9.48 -6.11 3.05
C VAL A 12 8.16 -6.81 2.82
N LEU A 13 7.10 -6.27 3.42
CA LEU A 13 5.74 -6.77 3.28
C LEU A 13 5.03 -6.04 2.14
N THR A 14 4.34 -6.80 1.30
CA THR A 14 3.48 -6.34 0.21
C THR A 14 2.18 -7.13 0.24
N HIS A 15 1.25 -6.85 -0.67
CA HIS A 15 0.03 -7.65 -0.79
C HIS A 15 0.26 -9.14 -1.11
N GLU A 16 1.47 -9.51 -1.55
CA GLU A 16 1.84 -10.87 -1.92
C GLU A 16 2.17 -11.74 -0.70
N ASN A 17 2.71 -11.13 0.37
CA ASN A 17 3.26 -11.86 1.52
C ASN A 17 2.75 -11.38 2.89
N ALA A 18 1.98 -10.28 2.93
CA ALA A 18 1.42 -9.78 4.18
C ALA A 18 0.41 -10.80 4.76
N PRO A 19 0.35 -10.94 6.10
CA PRO A 19 -0.68 -11.74 6.74
C PRO A 19 -2.09 -11.31 6.33
N ARG A 20 -2.99 -12.28 6.22
CA ARG A 20 -4.39 -12.02 5.93
C ARG A 20 -5.07 -11.43 7.15
N LEU A 21 -5.75 -10.31 6.94
CA LEU A 21 -6.59 -9.68 7.95
C LEU A 21 -7.99 -10.28 7.90
N GLY A 22 -8.71 -10.20 9.02
CA GLY A 22 -10.16 -10.40 9.01
C GLY A 22 -10.85 -9.31 8.18
N GLU A 23 -12.13 -9.51 7.86
CA GLU A 23 -12.95 -8.51 7.19
C GLU A 23 -13.03 -7.24 8.07
N PRO A 24 -12.52 -6.08 7.60
CA PRO A 24 -12.52 -4.88 8.40
C PRO A 24 -13.86 -4.14 8.27
N ASP A 25 -14.30 -3.50 9.36
CA ASP A 25 -15.48 -2.62 9.34
C ASP A 25 -15.27 -1.39 8.42
N ASP A 26 -14.01 -0.99 8.24
CA ASP A 26 -13.58 0.08 7.34
C ASP A 26 -12.68 -0.52 6.24
N PRO A 27 -13.11 -0.50 4.96
CA PRO A 27 -12.32 -1.01 3.84
C PRO A 27 -10.92 -0.38 3.73
N THR A 28 -10.71 0.83 4.26
CA THR A 28 -9.39 1.48 4.26
C THR A 28 -8.38 0.79 5.17
N LEU A 29 -8.85 -0.03 6.11
CA LEU A 29 -8.01 -0.86 6.98
C LEU A 29 -7.59 -2.18 6.33
N ALA A 30 -8.05 -2.48 5.11
CA ALA A 30 -7.61 -3.64 4.32
C ALA A 30 -6.19 -3.45 3.73
N VAL A 31 -5.24 -3.01 4.56
CA VAL A 31 -3.88 -2.65 4.19
C VAL A 31 -3.10 -3.88 3.73
N LEU A 32 -2.43 -3.77 2.58
CA LEU A 32 -1.68 -4.86 1.94
C LEU A 32 -2.52 -6.12 1.69
N GLN A 33 -3.83 -6.01 1.48
CA GLN A 33 -4.68 -7.18 1.22
C GLN A 33 -4.89 -7.45 -0.29
N GLY A 34 -4.60 -6.48 -1.15
CA GLY A 34 -4.68 -6.62 -2.61
C GLY A 34 -3.75 -5.68 -3.37
N PRO A 35 -3.64 -5.85 -4.71
CA PRO A 35 -2.73 -5.07 -5.54
C PRO A 35 -3.25 -3.68 -5.90
N HIS A 36 -4.56 -3.42 -5.74
CA HIS A 36 -5.18 -2.17 -6.16
C HIS A 36 -4.89 -1.01 -5.20
N VAL A 37 -4.72 0.18 -5.78
CA VAL A 37 -4.45 1.43 -5.07
C VAL A 37 -5.61 2.39 -5.31
N PRO A 38 -6.60 2.45 -4.41
CA PRO A 38 -7.85 3.17 -4.64
C PRO A 38 -7.69 4.69 -4.64
N HIS A 39 -6.67 5.20 -3.95
CA HIS A 39 -6.40 6.63 -3.85
C HIS A 39 -4.94 6.91 -3.49
N ARG A 40 -4.55 8.17 -3.67
CA ARG A 40 -3.26 8.67 -3.17
C ARG A 40 -3.18 8.50 -1.65
N GLY A 41 -2.04 8.00 -1.17
CA GLY A 41 -1.77 7.78 0.26
C GLY A 41 -2.05 6.37 0.75
N TRP A 42 -2.54 5.46 -0.11
CA TRP A 42 -2.67 4.05 0.21
C TRP A 42 -1.32 3.39 0.52
N PHE A 43 -1.29 2.49 1.49
CA PHE A 43 -0.11 1.70 1.81
C PHE A 43 0.08 0.57 0.78
N VAL A 44 1.18 0.63 0.04
CA VAL A 44 1.54 -0.38 -0.99
C VAL A 44 2.63 -1.35 -0.53
N GLY A 45 3.32 -1.03 0.56
CA GLY A 45 4.30 -1.90 1.19
C GLY A 45 4.71 -1.40 2.57
N LEU A 46 5.30 -2.28 3.36
CA LEU A 46 5.82 -2.00 4.71
C LEU A 46 7.21 -2.61 4.85
N VAL A 47 8.17 -1.82 5.33
CA VAL A 47 9.52 -2.31 5.62
C VAL A 47 9.69 -2.47 7.13
N VAL A 48 10.12 -3.66 7.53
CA VAL A 48 10.48 -3.98 8.92
C VAL A 48 11.99 -4.01 9.01
N ALA A 49 12.54 -3.32 10.02
CA ALA A 49 13.97 -3.22 10.25
C ALA A 49 14.29 -3.13 11.74
N GLU A 50 15.56 -3.32 12.08
CA GLU A 50 16.07 -3.21 13.45
C GLU A 50 15.96 -1.79 14.02
N THR A 51 16.01 -0.77 13.15
CA THR A 51 15.91 0.65 13.52
C THR A 51 14.98 1.42 12.57
N LEU A 52 14.52 2.60 13.00
CA LEU A 52 13.69 3.47 12.19
C LEU A 52 14.45 3.99 10.96
N GLU A 53 15.73 4.28 11.11
CA GLU A 53 16.63 4.75 10.07
C GLU A 53 16.78 3.68 8.99
N ALA A 54 17.03 2.42 9.38
CA ALA A 54 17.11 1.29 8.46
C ALA A 54 15.76 1.03 7.78
N ALA A 55 14.63 1.14 8.51
CA ALA A 55 13.30 1.01 7.92
C ALA A 55 13.03 2.07 6.85
N ARG A 56 13.38 3.33 7.13
CA ARG A 56 13.23 4.45 6.17
C ARG A 56 14.13 4.29 4.95
N ALA A 57 15.39 3.90 5.16
CA ALA A 57 16.32 3.62 4.06
C ALA A 57 15.81 2.46 3.18
N GLY A 58 15.34 1.37 3.81
CA GLY A 58 14.69 0.25 3.16
C GLY A 58 13.47 0.68 2.35
N ALA A 59 12.56 1.46 2.94
CA ALA A 59 11.37 1.96 2.27
C ALA A 59 11.71 2.84 1.05
N ALA A 60 12.72 3.70 1.15
CA ALA A 60 13.18 4.54 0.05
C ALA A 60 13.82 3.72 -1.10
N ALA A 61 14.36 2.53 -0.82
CA ALA A 61 14.94 1.63 -1.80
C ALA A 61 13.91 0.73 -2.50
N VAL A 62 12.65 0.70 -2.03
CA VAL A 62 11.56 -0.02 -2.69
C VAL A 62 11.17 0.73 -3.97
N ARG A 63 11.09 -0.01 -5.08
CA ARG A 63 10.55 0.51 -6.35
C ARG A 63 9.17 -0.07 -6.58
N VAL A 64 8.21 0.80 -6.85
CA VAL A 64 6.82 0.42 -7.15
C VAL A 64 6.50 0.88 -8.56
N THR A 65 5.90 -0.01 -9.35
CA THR A 65 5.37 0.28 -10.69
C THR A 65 3.86 0.17 -10.65
N TYR A 66 3.18 1.06 -11.36
CA TYR A 66 1.72 1.08 -11.41
C TYR A 66 1.25 0.90 -12.84
N GLU A 67 0.25 0.05 -13.02
CA GLU A 67 -0.64 0.16 -14.16
C GLU A 67 -1.67 1.24 -13.82
N THR A 68 -1.71 2.32 -14.61
CA THR A 68 -2.58 3.46 -14.31
C THR A 68 -3.96 3.24 -14.90
N GLU A 69 -4.97 3.30 -14.04
CA GLU A 69 -6.38 3.29 -14.42
C GLU A 69 -6.99 4.70 -14.32
N PRO A 70 -8.11 4.99 -15.03
CA PRO A 70 -8.86 6.21 -14.82
C PRO A 70 -9.29 6.36 -13.36
N HIS A 71 -9.16 7.58 -12.83
CA HIS A 71 -9.62 7.89 -11.48
C HIS A 71 -10.97 8.61 -11.54
N ASP A 72 -11.77 8.42 -10.51
CA ASP A 72 -13.08 9.04 -10.36
C ASP A 72 -13.12 9.87 -9.08
N VAL A 73 -12.97 11.18 -9.22
CA VAL A 73 -12.82 12.12 -8.10
C VAL A 73 -13.71 13.36 -8.24
N THR A 74 -14.54 13.41 -9.29
CA THR A 74 -15.38 14.57 -9.56
C THR A 74 -16.75 14.35 -8.95
N LEU A 75 -17.06 15.11 -7.91
CA LEU A 75 -18.38 15.09 -7.31
C LEU A 75 -19.41 15.72 -8.26
N THR A 76 -20.41 14.94 -8.70
CA THR A 76 -21.53 15.42 -9.52
C THR A 76 -22.86 14.86 -9.02
N ALA A 77 -23.96 15.59 -9.24
CA ALA A 77 -25.29 15.11 -8.84
C ALA A 77 -25.77 13.89 -9.65
N SER A 78 -25.26 13.71 -10.86
CA SER A 78 -25.60 12.61 -11.76
C SER A 78 -24.61 11.44 -11.68
N HIS A 79 -23.78 11.39 -10.64
CA HIS A 79 -22.74 10.38 -10.51
C HIS A 79 -23.35 8.97 -10.38
N PRO A 80 -22.89 7.95 -11.14
CA PRO A 80 -23.46 6.61 -11.07
C PRO A 80 -23.32 5.95 -9.68
N GLY A 81 -22.33 6.38 -8.89
CA GLY A 81 -22.11 5.97 -7.51
C GLY A 81 -22.73 6.89 -6.44
N ALA A 82 -23.59 7.85 -6.81
CA ALA A 82 -24.26 8.71 -5.83
C ALA A 82 -25.25 7.89 -4.98
N TYR A 83 -25.24 8.09 -3.66
CA TYR A 83 -26.30 7.56 -2.80
C TYR A 83 -27.63 8.26 -3.15
N VAL A 84 -28.61 7.45 -3.55
CA VAL A 84 -30.01 7.87 -3.80
C VAL A 84 -30.90 7.57 -2.61
#